data_AF-A0A519RI05-F1
#
_entry.id   AF-A0A519RI05-F1
#
_cell.length_a   1.000
_cell.length_b   1.000
_cell.length_c   1.000
_cell.angle_alpha   90.00
_cell.angle_beta   90.00
_cell.angle_gamma   90.00
#
_symmetry.space_group_name_H-M   'P 1'
#
loop_
_entity.id
_entity.type
_entity.pdbx_description
1 polymer ?
#
loop_
_entity_poly.entity_id
_entity_poly.type
_entity_poly.pdbx_seq_one_letter_code
_entity_poly.pdbx_strand_id
1 'polypeptide(L)'
;MKQIIPLLLFLLISCSNKSTLEGRWVSYDGVIDCELFENNTYAFPGRNPFNGEPSKGFYKFKNDTLSLYANKTDKKPYMATKITFISKDEITFEQLSLRRKE
;
A
#
# COMPACT_ATOMS: atom_id res chain seq x y z
N MET A 1 40.97 -19.33 23.75
CA MET A 1 40.86 -19.15 22.29
C MET A 1 39.39 -19.04 21.92
N LYS A 2 39.04 -17.92 21.26
CA LYS A 2 38.02 -17.66 20.22
C LYS A 2 36.57 -18.16 20.37
N GLN A 3 35.67 -17.18 20.32
CA GLN A 3 34.22 -17.20 20.14
C GLN A 3 33.79 -17.99 18.89
N ILE A 4 32.79 -18.86 19.02
CA ILE A 4 31.98 -19.33 17.89
C ILE A 4 30.64 -18.59 17.94
N ILE A 5 30.69 -17.40 17.35
CA ILE A 5 29.69 -16.78 16.50
C ILE A 5 28.35 -17.58 16.39
N PRO A 6 27.23 -17.05 16.95
CA PRO A 6 25.90 -17.31 16.41
C PRO A 6 25.54 -16.22 15.36
N LEU A 7 26.43 -15.95 14.40
CA LEU A 7 26.06 -15.32 13.11
C LEU A 7 25.32 -16.40 12.33
N LEU A 8 24.05 -16.59 12.63
CA LEU A 8 23.06 -17.03 11.66
C LEU A 8 21.63 -16.87 12.20
N LEU A 9 21.45 -16.16 13.32
CA LEU A 9 20.14 -15.73 13.82
C LEU A 9 19.66 -14.39 13.23
N PHE A 10 20.42 -13.82 12.30
CA PHE A 10 19.98 -12.68 11.48
C PHE A 10 20.12 -12.97 9.99
N LEU A 11 20.05 -14.25 9.59
CA LEU A 11 19.82 -14.61 8.19
C LEU A 11 18.38 -14.21 7.87
N LEU A 12 18.25 -12.93 7.53
CA LEU A 12 17.33 -12.42 6.55
C LEU A 12 15.96 -13.08 6.68
N ILE A 13 15.21 -12.64 7.69
CA ILE A 13 13.79 -12.33 7.44
C ILE A 13 13.86 -11.30 6.30
N SER A 14 13.99 -11.83 5.09
CA SER A 14 13.58 -11.21 3.87
C SER A 14 12.11 -10.97 4.16
N CYS A 15 11.83 -9.78 4.70
CA CYS A 15 10.50 -9.22 4.76
C CYS A 15 10.06 -9.16 3.30
N SER A 16 9.50 -10.27 2.84
CA SER A 16 8.77 -10.34 1.60
C SER A 16 7.55 -9.46 1.86
N ASN A 17 7.70 -8.17 1.57
CA ASN A 17 6.57 -7.28 1.39
C ASN A 17 5.96 -7.70 0.05
N LYS A 18 5.32 -8.87 0.04
CA LYS A 18 4.62 -9.35 -1.14
C LYS A 18 3.49 -8.37 -1.41
N SER A 19 3.54 -7.73 -2.57
CA SER A 19 2.41 -6.95 -3.06
C SER A 19 1.26 -7.91 -3.35
N THR A 20 0.08 -7.62 -2.82
CA THR A 20 -1.12 -8.45 -2.94
C THR A 20 -2.10 -7.88 -3.95
N LEU A 21 -2.08 -6.55 -4.11
CA LEU A 21 -2.97 -5.81 -4.99
C LEU A 21 -2.18 -4.70 -5.67
N GLU A 22 -2.41 -4.54 -6.96
CA GLU A 22 -1.98 -3.36 -7.71
C GLU A 22 -3.17 -2.42 -7.87
N GLY A 23 -2.93 -1.15 -7.63
CA GLY A 23 -3.91 -0.11 -7.78
C GLY A 23 -3.53 0.91 -8.81
N ARG A 24 -4.52 1.60 -9.35
CA ARG A 24 -4.33 2.75 -10.21
C ARG A 24 -5.21 3.89 -9.73
N TRP A 25 -4.57 4.98 -9.33
CA TRP A 25 -5.18 6.18 -8.79
C TRP A 25 -5.32 7.18 -9.91
N VAL A 26 -6.48 7.81 -10.00
CA VAL A 26 -6.73 8.88 -10.96
C VAL A 26 -6.96 10.15 -10.15
N SER A 27 -5.99 11.06 -10.18
CA SER A 27 -6.12 12.40 -9.61
C SER A 27 -6.31 13.42 -10.75
N TYR A 28 -6.56 14.68 -10.38
CA TYR A 28 -6.62 15.78 -11.35
C TYR A 28 -5.31 15.94 -12.15
N ASP A 29 -4.17 15.65 -11.51
CA ASP A 29 -2.84 15.82 -12.09
C ASP A 29 -2.35 14.61 -12.90
N GLY A 30 -3.15 13.53 -12.95
CA GLY A 30 -2.89 12.37 -13.79
C GLY A 30 -3.18 11.03 -13.11
N VAL A 31 -2.61 9.99 -13.71
CA VAL A 31 -2.79 8.61 -13.27
C VAL A 31 -1.53 8.13 -12.56
N ILE A 32 -1.70 7.58 -11.36
CA ILE A 32 -0.60 7.11 -10.50
C ILE A 32 -0.87 5.66 -10.13
N ASP A 33 -0.01 4.74 -10.58
CA ASP A 33 -0.09 3.35 -10.15
C ASP A 33 0.32 3.22 -8.67
N CYS A 34 -0.19 2.25 -7.94
CA CYS A 34 0.20 1.95 -6.57
C CYS A 34 0.29 0.45 -6.33
N GLU A 35 0.95 0.08 -5.26
CA GLU A 35 0.94 -1.29 -4.74
C GLU A 35 0.41 -1.29 -3.30
N LEU A 36 -0.44 -2.26 -2.97
CA LEU A 36 -0.87 -2.54 -1.61
C LEU A 36 -0.20 -3.83 -1.13
N PHE A 37 0.34 -3.78 0.07
CA PHE A 37 1.08 -4.88 0.70
C PHE A 37 0.29 -5.47 1.86
N GLU A 38 0.48 -6.77 2.11
CA GLU A 38 -0.26 -7.53 3.17
C GLU A 38 -0.13 -6.93 4.57
N ASN A 39 0.92 -6.14 4.82
CA ASN A 39 1.17 -5.47 6.09
C ASN A 39 0.36 -4.16 6.29
N ASN A 40 -0.67 -3.93 5.49
CA ASN A 40 -1.49 -2.71 5.48
C ASN A 40 -0.71 -1.44 5.10
N THR A 41 0.34 -1.57 4.30
CA THR A 41 1.05 -0.43 3.71
C THR A 41 0.77 -0.32 2.23
N TYR A 42 0.87 0.89 1.70
CA TYR A 42 0.85 1.12 0.25
C TYR A 42 2.14 1.79 -0.19
N ALA A 43 2.45 1.68 -1.48
CA ALA A 43 3.48 2.48 -2.12
C ALA A 43 3.03 3.03 -3.47
N PHE A 44 3.42 4.26 -3.80
CA PHE A 44 3.39 4.80 -5.17
C PHE A 44 4.79 4.74 -5.81
N PRO A 45 4.92 4.68 -7.14
CA PRO A 45 6.17 4.96 -7.82
C PRO A 45 6.46 6.47 -7.68
N GLY A 46 7.63 6.81 -7.14
CA GLY A 46 8.09 8.20 -7.02
C GLY A 46 7.84 8.84 -5.65
N ARG A 47 7.31 10.07 -5.64
CA ARG A 47 6.95 10.80 -4.40
C ARG A 47 5.44 10.77 -4.20
N ASN A 48 5.01 10.82 -2.95
CA ASN A 48 3.60 10.98 -2.65
C ASN A 48 3.10 12.31 -3.28
N PRO A 49 2.13 12.29 -4.19
CA PRO A 49 1.67 13.48 -4.92
C PRO A 49 1.04 14.54 -4.01
N PHE A 50 0.73 14.17 -2.76
CA PHE A 50 -0.07 14.98 -1.87
C PHE A 50 0.72 15.71 -0.79
N ASN A 51 1.92 15.21 -0.45
CA ASN A 51 2.76 15.81 0.57
C ASN A 51 4.26 15.81 0.21
N GLY A 52 4.65 15.25 -0.95
CA GLY A 52 6.04 15.25 -1.42
C GLY A 52 6.99 14.31 -0.67
N GLU A 53 6.50 13.59 0.34
CA GLU A 53 7.24 12.62 1.16
C GLU A 53 7.49 11.31 0.38
N PRO A 54 8.39 10.42 0.85
CA PRO A 54 8.55 9.08 0.29
C PRO A 54 7.19 8.41 0.15
N SER A 55 6.97 7.80 -1.00
CA SER A 55 5.70 7.35 -1.54
C SER A 55 5.04 6.20 -0.79
N LYS A 56 5.26 6.04 0.51
CA LYS A 56 4.75 4.94 1.31
C LYS A 56 3.88 5.46 2.43
N GLY A 57 2.83 4.71 2.74
CA GLY A 57 1.94 5.03 3.83
C GLY A 57 1.17 3.80 4.30
N PHE A 58 0.06 4.02 5.00
CA PHE A 58 -0.77 2.96 5.55
C PHE A 58 -2.17 3.03 4.94
N TYR A 59 -2.78 1.86 4.72
CA TYR A 59 -4.16 1.81 4.29
C TYR A 59 -5.04 1.08 5.30
N LYS A 60 -6.34 1.35 5.26
CA LYS A 60 -7.35 0.63 6.03
C LYS A 60 -8.60 0.40 5.19
N PHE A 61 -9.08 -0.84 5.18
CA PHE A 61 -10.39 -1.21 4.65
C PHE A 61 -11.41 -1.22 5.80
N LYS A 62 -12.53 -0.51 5.66
CA LYS A 62 -13.66 -0.57 6.59
C LYS A 62 -14.96 -0.22 5.84
N ASN A 63 -16.00 -1.05 5.99
CA ASN A 63 -17.34 -0.79 5.44
C ASN A 63 -17.29 -0.31 3.97
N ASP A 64 -16.67 -1.11 3.10
CA ASP A 64 -16.50 -0.82 1.68
C ASP A 64 -15.83 0.53 1.38
N THR A 65 -14.98 1.00 2.29
CA THR A 65 -14.16 2.20 2.12
C THR A 65 -12.70 1.85 2.27
N LEU A 66 -11.88 2.23 1.28
CA LEU A 66 -10.42 2.24 1.40
C LEU A 66 -9.98 3.63 1.81
N SER A 67 -9.25 3.70 2.92
CA SER A 67 -8.69 4.93 3.46
C SER A 67 -7.17 4.86 3.47
N LEU A 68 -6.50 5.87 2.90
CA LEU A 68 -5.05 6.04 2.96
C LEU A 68 -4.64 7.05 4.01
N TYR A 69 -3.56 6.74 4.71
CA TYR A 69 -2.93 7.56 5.74
C TYR A 69 -1.45 7.70 5.40
N ALA A 70 -0.86 8.87 5.67
CA ALA A 70 0.59 9.04 5.54
C ALA A 70 1.30 8.28 6.68
N ASN A 71 0.74 8.34 7.89
CA ASN A 71 1.26 7.68 9.08
C ASN A 71 0.19 6.86 9.81
N LYS A 72 0.61 5.84 10.55
CA LYS A 72 -0.28 4.97 11.35
C LYS A 72 -1.03 5.72 12.46
N THR A 73 -0.46 6.83 12.92
CA THR A 73 -1.02 7.68 13.99
C THR A 73 -1.99 8.73 13.49
N ASP A 74 -2.14 8.89 12.17
CA ASP A 74 -3.02 9.89 11.59
C ASP A 74 -4.48 9.60 11.96
N LYS A 75 -5.16 10.59 12.54
CA LYS A 75 -6.57 10.45 12.95
C LYS A 75 -7.56 10.59 11.79
N LYS A 76 -7.12 11.18 10.68
CA LYS A 76 -7.91 11.39 9.47
C LYS A 76 -7.16 10.83 8.28
N PRO A 77 -7.83 10.14 7.36
CA PRO A 77 -7.20 9.73 6.13
C PRO A 77 -6.87 10.95 5.28
N TYR A 78 -5.77 10.84 4.55
CA TYR A 78 -5.46 11.77 3.49
C TYR A 78 -6.48 11.65 2.35
N MET A 79 -6.85 10.41 2.00
CA MET A 79 -7.86 10.10 1.00
C MET A 79 -8.69 8.91 1.47
N ALA A 80 -10.01 8.96 1.21
CA ALA A 80 -10.90 7.84 1.43
C ALA A 80 -11.82 7.70 0.22
N THR A 81 -11.96 6.49 -0.32
CA THR A 81 -12.79 6.23 -1.49
C THR A 81 -13.61 4.96 -1.30
N LYS A 82 -14.86 5.01 -1.79
CA LYS A 82 -15.78 3.88 -1.70
C LYS A 82 -15.41 2.84 -2.75
N ILE A 83 -15.48 1.59 -2.34
CA ILE A 83 -15.10 0.43 -3.12
C ILE A 83 -16.35 -0.18 -3.75
N THR A 84 -16.32 -0.40 -5.05
CA THR A 84 -17.34 -1.19 -5.76
C THR A 84 -16.70 -2.44 -6.35
N PHE A 85 -17.23 -3.60 -5.99
CA PHE A 85 -16.79 -4.88 -6.54
C PHE A 85 -17.41 -5.07 -7.92
N ILE A 86 -16.58 -5.19 -8.96
CA ILE A 86 -17.03 -5.49 -10.33
C ILE A 86 -17.09 -7.00 -10.53
N SER A 87 -16.04 -7.70 -10.10
CA SER A 87 -15.91 -9.14 -10.24
C SER A 87 -15.14 -9.75 -9.06
N LYS A 88 -14.89 -11.06 -9.11
CA LYS A 88 -14.05 -11.75 -8.11
C LYS A 88 -12.59 -11.26 -8.09
N ASP A 89 -12.12 -10.69 -9.21
CA ASP A 89 -10.72 -10.30 -9.40
C ASP A 89 -10.54 -8.78 -9.59
N GLU A 90 -11.65 -8.05 -9.73
CA GLU A 90 -11.65 -6.63 -10.10
C GLU A 90 -12.54 -5.79 -9.20
N ILE A 91 -11.99 -4.65 -8.79
CA ILE A 91 -12.61 -3.70 -7.90
C ILE A 91 -12.35 -2.28 -8.43
N THR A 92 -13.38 -1.45 -8.55
CA THR A 92 -13.29 -0.06 -9.03
C THR A 92 -13.82 0.96 -8.04
N PHE A 93 -13.49 2.22 -8.28
CA PHE A 93 -13.79 3.37 -7.44
C PHE A 93 -14.01 4.60 -8.34
N GLU A 94 -14.56 5.69 -7.80
CA GLU A 94 -14.67 6.96 -8.56
C GLU A 94 -13.30 7.57 -8.93
N GLN A 95 -12.22 7.20 -8.21
CA GLN A 95 -10.87 7.77 -8.38
C GLN A 95 -9.73 6.73 -8.23
N LEU A 96 -10.05 5.44 -8.21
CA LEU A 96 -9.11 4.34 -8.02
C LEU A 96 -9.64 3.10 -8.75
N SER A 97 -8.77 2.17 -9.14
CA SER A 97 -9.12 0.81 -9.56
C SER A 97 -8.07 -0.14 -8.98
N LEU A 98 -8.49 -1.25 -8.36
CA LEU A 98 -7.59 -2.26 -7.81
C LEU A 98 -7.77 -3.59 -8.56
N ARG A 99 -6.65 -4.25 -8.83
CA ARG A 99 -6.58 -5.62 -9.37
C ARG A 99 -5.68 -6.49 -8.51
N ARG A 100 -5.96 -7.79 -8.45
CA ARG A 100 -5.02 -8.75 -7.84
C ARG A 100 -3.78 -8.91 -8.71
N LYS A 101 -2.62 -9.01 -8.06
CA LYS A 101 -1.33 -9.30 -8.70
C LYS A 101 -1.19 -10.83 -8.74
N GLU A 102 -1.28 -11.42 -9.94
CA GLU A 102 -1.10 -12.85 -10.18
C GLU A 102 0.32 -13.32 -9.85
#